data_AF-A0A9W6UPD3-F1
#
_entry.id   AF-A0A9W6UPD3-F1
#
_cell.length_a   1.000
_cell.length_b   1.000
_cell.length_c   1.000
_cell.angle_alpha   90.00
_cell.angle_beta   90.00
_cell.angle_gamma   90.00
#
_symmetry.space_group_name_H-M   'P 1'
#
loop_
_entity.id
_entity.type
_entity.pdbx_description
1 polymer ?
#
loop_
_entity_poly.entity_id
_entity_poly.type
_entity_poly.pdbx_seq_one_letter_code
_entity_poly.pdbx_strand_id
1 'polypeptide(L)' 'MGVAETLLHTHDIATGLALDWTAPPALCAAVLARLFPDAPPGDPAPVLLWCTGRAALPDRPRRTSWAWRAALDG' A
#
# COMPACT_ATOMS: atom_id res chain seq x y z
N MET A 1 -6.35 -3.07 10.50
CA MET A 1 -4.89 -3.06 10.27
C MET A 1 -4.40 -4.39 9.72
N GLY A 2 -4.78 -5.54 10.28
CA GLY A 2 -4.26 -6.85 9.84
C GLY A 2 -4.23 -7.13 8.33
N VAL A 3 -5.27 -6.76 7.56
CA VAL A 3 -5.24 -6.91 6.09
C VAL A 3 -4.09 -6.10 5.46
N ALA A 4 -3.90 -4.85 5.89
CA ALA A 4 -2.82 -4.02 5.39
C ALA A 4 -1.44 -4.62 5.72
N GLU A 5 -1.26 -5.08 6.95
CA GLU A 5 0.00 -5.70 7.41
C GLU A 5 0.30 -6.98 6.62
N THR A 6 -0.68 -7.87 6.46
CA THR A 6 -0.52 -9.09 5.66
C THR A 6 -0.12 -8.76 4.23
N LEU A 7 -0.83 -7.86 3.55
CA LEU A 7 -0.51 -7.51 2.16
C LEU A 7 0.89 -6.92 2.01
N LEU A 8 1.26 -5.98 2.88
CA LEU A 8 2.54 -5.28 2.79
C LEU A 8 3.71 -6.21 3.13
N HIS A 9 3.59 -7.03 4.17
CA HIS A 9 4.66 -7.94 4.53
C HIS A 9 4.76 -9.14 3.59
N THR A 10 3.65 -9.63 3.03
CA THR A 10 3.72 -10.61 1.94
C THR A 10 4.41 -10.03 0.71
N HIS A 11 4.16 -8.76 0.35
CA HIS A 11 4.91 -8.08 -0.71
C HIS A 11 6.42 -8.04 -0.42
N ASP A 12 6.79 -7.66 0.80
CA ASP A 12 8.19 -7.56 1.23
C ASP A 12 8.88 -8.95 1.13
N ILE A 13 8.22 -10.01 1.61
CA ILE A 13 8.72 -11.39 1.55
C ILE A 13 8.84 -11.88 0.10
N ALA A 14 7.80 -11.70 -0.71
CA ALA A 14 7.80 -12.13 -2.10
C ALA A 14 8.91 -11.44 -2.90
N THR A 15 9.09 -10.14 -2.69
CA THR A 15 10.18 -9.36 -3.30
C THR A 15 11.55 -9.89 -2.89
N GLY A 16 11.76 -10.14 -1.59
CA GLY A 16 13.02 -10.70 -1.07
C GLY A 16 13.34 -12.10 -1.61
N LEU A 17 12.32 -12.85 -2.03
CA LEU A 17 12.43 -14.17 -2.63
C LEU A 17 12.37 -14.16 -4.17
N ALA A 18 12.32 -12.98 -4.80
CA ALA A 18 12.16 -12.80 -6.24
C ALA A 18 10.93 -13.55 -6.84
N LEU A 19 9.83 -13.58 -6.09
CA LEU A 19 8.56 -14.15 -6.53
C LEU A 19 7.70 -13.10 -7.23
N ASP A 20 7.08 -13.50 -8.35
CA ASP A 20 6.09 -12.68 -9.05
C ASP A 20 4.72 -12.79 -8.34
N TRP A 21 4.60 -12.08 -7.23
CA TRP A 21 3.37 -12.00 -6.45
C TRP A 21 2.81 -10.58 -6.46
N THR A 22 1.52 -10.46 -6.74
CA THR A 22 0.79 -9.20 -6.71
C THR A 22 -0.34 -9.25 -5.68
N ALA A 23 -0.46 -8.19 -4.89
CA ALA A 23 -1.51 -8.05 -3.90
C ALA A 23 -2.91 -7.99 -4.55
N PRO A 24 -3.94 -8.67 -4.01
CA PRO A 24 -5.30 -8.61 -4.55
C PRO A 24 -5.84 -7.17 -4.59
N PRO A 25 -6.26 -6.64 -5.76
CA PRO A 25 -6.63 -5.23 -5.91
C PRO A 25 -7.80 -4.79 -5.02
N ALA A 26 -8.80 -5.67 -4.82
CA ALA A 26 -9.96 -5.36 -3.99
C ALA A 26 -9.58 -5.13 -2.51
N LEU A 27 -8.63 -5.91 -1.99
CA LEU A 27 -8.14 -5.74 -0.62
C LEU A 27 -7.27 -4.48 -0.50
N CYS A 28 -6.46 -4.19 -1.51
CA CYS A 28 -5.69 -2.95 -1.55
C CYS A 28 -6.61 -1.72 -1.55
N ALA A 29 -7.69 -1.74 -2.35
CA ALA A 29 -8.67 -0.66 -2.41
C ALA A 29 -9.36 -0.45 -1.04
N ALA A 30 -9.76 -1.54 -0.37
CA ALA A 30 -10.36 -1.45 0.97
C ALA A 30 -9.38 -0.87 2.01
N VAL A 31 -8.10 -1.26 1.95
CA VAL A 31 -7.05 -0.71 2.81
C VAL A 31 -6.83 0.77 2.54
N LEU A 32 -6.74 1.19 1.27
CA LEU A 32 -6.58 2.59 0.88
C LEU A 32 -7.75 3.43 1.38
N ALA A 33 -8.99 3.02 1.10
CA ALA A 33 -10.18 3.74 1.53
C ALA A 33 -10.24 3.96 3.05
N ARG A 34 -9.74 3.01 3.85
CA ARG A 34 -9.78 3.10 5.31
C ARG A 34 -8.58 3.81 5.92
N LEU A 35 -7.36 3.55 5.44
CA LEU A 35 -6.12 3.97 6.10
C LEU A 35 -5.44 5.16 5.42
N PHE A 36 -5.76 5.40 4.15
CA PHE A 36 -5.18 6.44 3.29
C PHE A 36 -6.28 7.13 2.45
N PRO A 37 -7.28 7.78 3.07
CA PRO A 37 -8.39 8.40 2.34
C PRO A 37 -7.95 9.48 1.35
N ASP A 38 -6.75 10.06 1.53
CA ASP A 38 -6.15 11.05 0.62
C ASP A 38 -5.21 10.43 -0.42
N ALA A 39 -5.23 9.10 -0.59
CA ALA A 39 -4.42 8.43 -1.61
C ALA A 39 -4.82 8.89 -3.02
N PRO A 40 -3.86 9.03 -3.95
CA PRO A 40 -4.17 9.38 -5.33
C PRO A 40 -4.97 8.26 -6.01
N PRO A 41 -5.78 8.59 -7.05
CA PRO A 41 -6.41 7.57 -7.88
C PRO A 41 -5.35 6.76 -8.64
N GLY A 42 -5.68 5.52 -9.01
CA GLY A 42 -4.81 4.64 -9.77
C GLY A 42 -5.10 3.17 -9.48
N ASP A 43 -4.22 2.29 -9.96
CA ASP A 43 -4.27 0.87 -9.60
C ASP A 43 -4.01 0.70 -8.08
N PRO A 44 -4.95 0.08 -7.33
CA PRO A 44 -4.86 0.00 -5.87
C PRO A 44 -3.58 -0.60 -5.32
N ALA A 45 -3.00 -1.63 -5.97
CA ALA A 45 -1.80 -2.28 -5.47
C ALA A 45 -0.56 -1.35 -5.57
N PRO A 46 -0.22 -0.77 -6.75
CA PRO A 46 0.82 0.25 -6.86
C PRO A 46 0.61 1.45 -5.94
N VAL A 47 -0.63 1.95 -5.82
CA VAL A 47 -0.94 3.10 -4.96
C VAL A 47 -0.67 2.77 -3.49
N LEU A 48 -1.04 1.58 -3.00
CA LEU A 48 -0.77 1.16 -1.63
C LEU A 48 0.74 1.04 -1.34
N LEU A 49 1.51 0.50 -2.28
CA LEU A 49 2.97 0.41 -2.16
C LEU A 49 3.62 1.79 -2.14
N TRP A 50 3.12 2.74 -2.94
CA TRP A 50 3.58 4.12 -2.90
C TRP A 50 3.21 4.81 -1.58
N CYS A 51 1.97 4.68 -1.12
CA CYS A 51 1.49 5.25 0.14
C CYS A 51 2.35 4.81 1.34
N THR A 52 2.95 3.62 1.27
CA THR A 52 3.77 3.02 2.33
C THR A 52 5.26 3.04 2.03
N GLY A 53 5.70 3.85 1.06
CA GLY A 53 7.11 4.10 0.78
C GLY A 53 7.89 2.91 0.19
N ARG A 54 7.20 1.90 -0.34
CA ARG A 54 7.81 0.70 -0.95
C ARG A 54 8.12 0.89 -2.43
N ALA A 55 7.31 1.67 -3.14
CA ALA A 55 7.47 1.90 -4.58
C ALA A 55 7.27 3.36 -4.98
N ALA A 56 7.77 3.73 -6.16
CA ALA A 56 7.39 4.96 -6.87
C ALA A 56 6.13 4.70 -7.72
N LEU A 57 5.45 5.77 -8.12
CA LEU A 57 4.49 5.77 -9.23
C LEU A 57 5.12 6.52 -10.42
N PRO A 58 4.60 6.38 -11.65
CA PRO A 58 5.18 7.02 -12.84
C PRO A 58 5.50 8.52 -12.65
N ASP A 59 4.57 9.27 -12.05
CA ASP A 59 4.70 10.72 -11.83
C ASP A 59 4.96 11.10 -10.36
N ARG A 60 5.22 10.12 -9.48
CA ARG A 60 5.42 10.37 -8.04
C ARG A 60 6.61 9.59 -7.52
N PRO A 61 7.68 10.25 -7.05
CA PRO A 61 8.80 9.55 -6.45
C PRO A 61 8.35 8.76 -5.21
N ARG A 62 9.10 7.71 -4.89
CA ARG A 62 8.87 6.89 -3.70
C ARG A 62 8.87 7.77 -2.46
N ARG A 63 7.86 7.60 -1.60
CA ARG A 63 7.79 8.31 -0.32
C ARG A 63 8.92 7.85 0.61
N THR A 64 9.61 8.79 1.22
CA THR A 64 10.61 8.53 2.27
C THR A 64 10.05 8.65 3.68
N SER A 65 8.89 9.31 3.83
CA SER A 65 8.13 9.40 5.07
C SER A 65 6.65 9.13 4.80
N TRP A 66 6.03 8.34 5.67
CA TRP A 66 4.64 7.93 5.57
C TRP A 66 4.07 7.58 6.95
N ALA A 67 2.76 7.72 7.06
CA ALA A 67 1.96 7.28 8.20
C ALA A 67 0.57 6.88 7.69
N TRP A 68 -0.08 5.92 8.36
CA TRP A 68 -1.47 5.54 8.10
C TRP A 68 -2.41 6.09 9.18
N ARG A 69 -3.68 6.30 8.83
CA ARG A 69 -4.73 6.68 9.78
C ARG A 69 -5.31 5.44 10.48
N ALA A 70 -4.63 4.97 11.52
CA ALA A 70 -5.05 3.78 12.27
C ALA A 70 -6.30 4.06 13.12
N ALA A 71 -6.30 5.16 13.86
CA ALA A 71 -7.45 5.62 14.63
C ALA A 71 -8.52 6.28 13.72
N LEU A 72 -9.76 6.33 14.21
CA LEU A 72 -10.79 7.18 13.62
C LEU A 72 -10.65 8.58 14.21
N ASP A 73 -10.95 9.61 13.42
CA ASP A 73 -11.11 10.96 13.94
C ASP A 73 -12.33 10.97 14.87
N GLY A 74 -12.16 11.54 16.07
CA GLY A 74 -13.17 11.55 17.14
C GLY A 74 -14.23 12.63 16.99
#